data_AF-A0AAV9JY94-F1
#
_entry.id   AF-A0AAV9JY94-F1
#
_cell.length_a   1.000
_cell.length_b   1.000
_cell.length_c   1.000
_cell.angle_alpha   90.00
_cell.angle_beta   90.00
_cell.angle_gamma   90.00
#
_symmetry.space_group_name_H-M   'P 1'
#
loop_
_entity.id
_entity.type
_entity.pdbx_description
1 polymer ?
#
loop_
_entity_poly.entity_id
_entity_poly.type
_entity_poly.pdbx_seq_one_letter_code
_entity_poly.pdbx_strand_id
1 'polypeptide(L)'
;MSDTECSGDDCGFYRDGTVAYHGFDGPSKAFFFEFQMPSTGETAASIYDPVDMPAIWMLNALIPRTLQYGLEACSCWESGCGEFDVFEVLAAGDTRMKSTLHGNIAGGDSDYFARPTTKTMKAALVLYNNNIHIKTLDDDTDFGSTMDSDTISDICSSTLTQTNTVSLFALSS
;
A
#
# COMPACT_ATOMS: atom_id res chain seq x y z
N MET A 1 2.72 -10.27 5.66
CA MET A 1 3.34 -10.84 6.87
C MET A 1 3.16 -12.33 6.79
N SER A 2 4.23 -13.09 7.02
CA SER A 2 4.17 -14.54 7.18
C SER A 2 3.37 -14.93 8.43
N ASP A 3 3.12 -16.22 8.58
CA ASP A 3 2.53 -16.83 9.77
C ASP A 3 3.54 -17.01 10.92
N THR A 4 4.79 -16.59 10.73
CA THR A 4 5.84 -16.69 11.75
C THR A 4 5.84 -15.42 12.62
N GLU A 5 5.43 -15.55 13.87
CA GLU A 5 5.46 -14.47 14.87
C GLU A 5 6.90 -14.05 15.18
N CYS A 6 7.13 -12.75 15.42
CA CYS A 6 8.40 -12.25 15.90
C CYS A 6 8.68 -12.72 17.33
N SER A 7 9.91 -13.17 17.60
CA SER A 7 10.34 -13.69 18.89
C SER A 7 11.77 -13.27 19.25
N GLY A 8 11.96 -12.74 20.46
CA GLY A 8 13.26 -12.26 20.91
C GLY A 8 13.77 -11.13 20.02
N ASP A 9 14.93 -11.32 19.40
CA ASP A 9 15.60 -10.31 18.57
C ASP A 9 15.44 -10.56 17.05
N ASP A 10 14.65 -11.54 16.61
CA ASP A 10 14.55 -11.94 15.19
C ASP A 10 13.94 -10.85 14.28
N CYS A 11 13.07 -10.01 14.83
CA CYS A 11 12.49 -8.83 14.19
C CYS A 11 13.06 -7.52 14.72
N GLY A 12 14.15 -7.56 15.50
CA GLY A 12 14.65 -6.40 16.23
C GLY A 12 13.61 -5.86 17.23
N PHE A 13 13.50 -4.54 17.37
CA PHE A 13 12.53 -3.94 18.28
C PHE A 13 11.10 -3.97 17.71
N TYR A 14 10.17 -4.49 18.51
CA TYR A 14 8.73 -4.34 18.33
C TYR A 14 8.09 -4.06 19.69
N ARG A 15 6.94 -3.37 19.69
CA ARG A 15 6.26 -3.02 20.94
C ARG A 15 5.62 -4.25 21.57
N ASP A 16 5.84 -4.47 22.86
CA ASP A 16 5.19 -5.56 23.58
C ASP A 16 3.64 -5.46 23.49
N GLY A 17 2.98 -6.61 23.35
CA GLY A 17 1.53 -6.71 23.12
C GLY A 17 1.03 -6.22 21.75
N THR A 18 1.91 -6.00 20.77
CA THR A 18 1.54 -5.69 19.38
C THR A 18 1.50 -6.94 18.50
N VAL A 19 0.84 -6.84 17.35
CA VAL A 19 0.92 -7.85 16.29
C VAL A 19 2.23 -7.65 15.53
N ALA A 20 3.21 -8.54 15.71
CA ALA A 20 4.50 -8.51 15.04
C ALA A 20 4.84 -9.87 14.44
N TYR A 21 5.01 -9.93 13.12
CA TYR A 21 5.27 -11.16 12.36
C TYR A 21 6.41 -10.92 11.36
N HIS A 22 7.08 -11.97 10.90
CA HIS A 22 8.08 -11.86 9.86
C HIS A 22 7.45 -11.42 8.53
N GLY A 23 8.17 -10.61 7.74
CA GLY A 23 7.77 -10.30 6.37
C GLY A 23 7.91 -11.50 5.44
N PHE A 24 7.32 -11.43 4.25
CA PHE A 24 7.64 -12.38 3.18
C PHE A 24 8.95 -11.94 2.50
N ASP A 25 9.86 -12.87 2.23
CA ASP A 25 11.09 -12.58 1.48
C ASP A 25 10.85 -12.59 -0.04
N GLY A 26 11.85 -12.18 -0.83
CA GLY A 26 11.85 -12.21 -2.30
C GLY A 26 11.38 -10.92 -2.98
N PRO A 27 11.70 -10.72 -4.27
CA PRO A 27 11.30 -9.52 -5.00
C PRO A 27 9.84 -9.55 -5.45
N SER A 28 9.26 -10.75 -5.62
CA SER A 28 7.91 -10.94 -6.13
C SER A 28 6.92 -11.20 -5.01
N LYS A 29 5.88 -10.38 -4.91
CA LYS A 29 4.87 -10.43 -3.85
C LYS A 29 3.51 -10.06 -4.39
N ALA A 30 2.46 -10.65 -3.84
CA ALA A 30 1.10 -10.22 -4.07
C ALA A 30 0.40 -10.02 -2.73
N PHE A 31 -0.34 -8.91 -2.61
CA PHE A 31 -1.19 -8.59 -1.48
C PHE A 31 -2.62 -8.42 -1.99
N PHE A 32 -3.57 -9.02 -1.31
CA PHE A 32 -4.99 -8.95 -1.64
C PHE A 32 -5.71 -8.29 -0.47
N PHE A 33 -6.52 -7.28 -0.78
CA PHE A 33 -7.22 -6.48 0.19
C PHE A 33 -8.72 -6.59 -0.05
N GLU A 34 -9.49 -6.78 1.01
CA GLU A 34 -10.90 -6.46 1.05
C GLU A 34 -11.11 -5.39 2.12
N PHE A 35 -11.55 -4.20 1.71
CA PHE A 35 -11.61 -3.06 2.62
C PHE A 35 -12.74 -2.10 2.29
N GLN A 36 -13.23 -1.42 3.31
CA GLN A 36 -14.05 -0.22 3.22
C GLN A 36 -13.26 0.89 3.91
N MET A 37 -13.27 2.09 3.33
CA MET A 37 -12.67 3.25 3.98
C MET A 37 -13.74 3.97 4.81
N PRO A 38 -13.51 4.21 6.11
CA PRO A 38 -14.45 4.95 6.94
C PRO A 38 -14.62 6.35 6.36
N SER A 39 -15.78 7.00 6.51
CA SER A 39 -15.92 8.44 6.23
C SER A 39 -16.68 9.15 7.33
N THR A 40 -16.08 10.22 7.86
CA THR A 40 -16.71 11.10 8.88
C THR A 40 -17.47 12.26 8.25
N GLY A 41 -17.17 12.60 6.98
CA GLY A 41 -17.72 13.77 6.29
C GLY A 41 -17.06 15.09 6.70
N GLU A 42 -16.00 15.02 7.51
CA GLU A 42 -15.21 16.18 7.91
C GLU A 42 -14.33 16.66 6.75
N THR A 43 -14.06 17.96 6.73
CA THR A 43 -13.18 18.59 5.76
C THR A 43 -12.24 19.56 6.48
N ALA A 44 -11.07 19.81 5.89
CA ALA A 44 -10.08 20.75 6.40
C ALA A 44 -9.55 21.62 5.25
N ALA A 45 -9.13 22.84 5.59
CA ALA A 45 -8.56 23.77 4.62
C ALA A 45 -7.12 23.41 4.21
N SER A 46 -6.45 22.55 4.97
CA SER A 46 -5.06 22.16 4.80
C SER A 46 -4.93 20.64 4.81
N ILE A 47 -4.10 20.09 3.93
CA ILE A 47 -3.71 18.67 3.95
C ILE A 47 -2.90 18.28 5.19
N TYR A 48 -2.33 19.28 5.89
CA TYR A 48 -1.57 19.09 7.13
C TYR A 48 -2.45 19.06 8.39
N ASP A 49 -3.77 19.08 8.21
CA ASP A 49 -4.76 18.86 9.27
C ASP A 49 -5.59 17.62 8.89
N PRO A 50 -5.00 16.41 9.03
CA PRO A 50 -5.56 15.20 8.43
C PRO A 50 -6.84 14.78 9.15
N VAL A 51 -7.97 15.08 8.53
CA VAL A 51 -9.31 14.64 8.96
C VAL A 51 -10.00 13.94 7.79
N ASP A 52 -10.66 12.82 8.07
CA ASP A 52 -11.34 12.01 7.05
C ASP A 52 -10.45 11.57 5.86
N MET A 53 -9.18 11.29 6.14
CA MET A 53 -8.12 10.92 5.18
C MET A 53 -7.53 9.53 5.46
N PRO A 54 -8.31 8.43 5.33
CA PRO A 54 -7.80 7.07 5.55
C PRO A 54 -6.82 6.65 4.45
N ALA A 55 -5.90 5.76 4.82
CA ALA A 55 -4.90 5.22 3.90
C ALA A 55 -4.62 3.73 4.14
N ILE A 56 -4.26 3.03 3.05
CA ILE A 56 -3.55 1.75 3.06
C ILE A 56 -2.20 2.02 2.42
N TRP A 57 -1.13 1.82 3.18
CA TRP A 57 0.22 2.20 2.79
C TRP A 57 1.22 1.21 3.38
N MET A 58 2.45 1.23 2.87
CA MET A 58 3.51 0.33 3.27
C MET A 58 4.83 1.08 3.45
N LEU A 59 5.56 0.72 4.50
CA LEU A 59 6.90 1.24 4.76
C LEU A 59 7.96 0.15 4.63
N ASN A 60 9.16 0.54 4.22
CA ASN A 60 10.34 -0.25 4.53
C ASN A 60 10.47 -0.41 6.06
N ALA A 61 10.66 -1.64 6.53
CA ALA A 61 10.72 -1.96 7.96
C ALA A 61 11.84 -1.24 8.73
N LEU A 62 12.85 -0.69 8.06
CA LEU A 62 13.88 0.13 8.69
C LEU A 62 13.35 1.49 9.16
N ILE A 63 12.32 2.05 8.52
CA ILE A 63 11.73 3.35 8.91
C ILE A 63 11.17 3.29 10.35
N PRO A 64 10.23 2.38 10.71
CA PRO A 64 9.74 2.31 12.07
C PRO A 64 10.79 1.84 13.09
N ARG A 65 11.87 1.16 12.65
CA ARG A 65 12.99 0.75 13.52
C ARG A 65 14.01 1.86 13.79
N THR A 66 14.03 2.90 12.95
CA THR A 66 14.92 4.05 13.08
C THR A 66 14.13 5.25 13.58
N LEU A 67 13.36 5.87 12.71
CA LEU A 67 12.45 6.96 13.03
C LEU A 67 11.41 7.16 11.93
N GLN A 68 10.13 7.00 12.27
CA GLN A 68 9.02 7.38 11.38
C GLN A 68 8.61 8.85 11.57
N TYR A 69 8.50 9.31 12.82
CA TYR A 69 8.14 10.68 13.16
C TYR A 69 9.24 11.33 13.99
N GLY A 70 9.75 12.48 13.55
CA GLY A 70 10.75 13.26 14.28
C GLY A 70 11.78 13.90 13.36
N LEU A 71 13.03 13.99 13.80
CA LEU A 71 14.11 14.60 13.03
C LEU A 71 14.49 13.74 11.81
N GLU A 72 14.21 14.26 10.61
CA GLU A 72 14.37 13.54 9.32
C GLU A 72 15.76 12.91 9.13
N ALA A 73 16.83 13.58 9.57
CA ALA A 73 18.21 13.09 9.50
C ALA A 73 18.48 11.78 10.27
N CYS A 74 17.55 11.37 11.16
CA CYS A 74 17.60 10.09 11.88
C CYS A 74 16.76 8.99 11.21
N SER A 75 16.08 9.31 10.12
CA SER A 75 15.26 8.37 9.36
C SER A 75 16.00 7.95 8.09
N CYS A 76 15.87 6.68 7.72
CA CYS A 76 16.38 6.23 6.44
C CYS A 76 15.50 6.65 5.25
N TRP A 77 14.37 7.32 5.50
CA TRP A 77 13.48 7.83 4.46
C TRP A 77 14.21 8.78 3.49
N GLU A 78 15.06 9.68 4.01
CA GLU A 78 15.90 10.58 3.19
C GLU A 78 17.02 9.87 2.41
N SER A 79 17.38 8.64 2.81
CA SER A 79 18.47 7.86 2.21
C SER A 79 17.98 6.68 1.36
N GLY A 80 16.69 6.67 1.03
CA GLY A 80 16.11 5.76 0.05
C GLY A 80 15.33 4.58 0.63
N CYS A 81 15.05 4.56 1.94
CA CYS A 81 13.98 3.71 2.45
C CYS A 81 12.66 4.15 1.81
N GLY A 82 12.00 3.22 1.13
CA GLY A 82 10.77 3.51 0.40
C GLY A 82 9.53 3.49 1.28
N GLU A 83 8.56 4.29 0.86
CA GLU A 83 7.17 4.26 1.27
C GLU A 83 6.31 4.09 0.03
N PHE A 84 5.28 3.26 0.12
CA PHE A 84 4.31 3.09 -0.95
C PHE A 84 2.89 3.21 -0.42
N ASP A 85 2.25 4.32 -0.77
CA ASP A 85 0.85 4.58 -0.51
C ASP A 85 0.04 3.85 -1.58
N VAL A 86 -0.60 2.75 -1.17
CA VAL A 86 -1.35 1.90 -2.08
C VAL A 86 -2.69 2.57 -2.40
N PHE A 87 -3.40 3.00 -1.35
CA PHE A 87 -4.66 3.72 -1.45
C PHE A 87 -4.69 4.80 -0.39
N GLU A 88 -4.51 6.06 -0.78
CA GLU A 88 -4.50 7.19 0.16
C GLU A 88 -5.47 8.29 -0.27
N VAL A 89 -6.27 8.76 0.69
CA VAL A 89 -7.09 9.95 0.53
C VAL A 89 -6.24 11.18 0.86
N LEU A 90 -5.81 11.91 -0.18
CA LEU A 90 -4.88 13.04 -0.05
C LEU A 90 -5.51 14.38 0.38
N ALA A 91 -6.84 14.48 0.37
CA ALA A 91 -7.55 15.67 0.79
C ALA A 91 -8.71 15.30 1.71
N ALA A 92 -8.91 16.12 2.74
CA ALA A 92 -9.92 15.89 3.76
C ALA A 92 -11.32 15.71 3.17
N GLY A 93 -11.93 14.56 3.46
CA GLY A 93 -13.26 14.19 2.98
C GLY A 93 -13.35 13.80 1.49
N ASP A 94 -12.22 13.70 0.78
CA ASP A 94 -12.24 13.35 -0.64
C ASP A 94 -12.75 11.91 -0.85
N THR A 95 -13.46 11.71 -1.95
CA THR A 95 -14.02 10.42 -2.37
C THR A 95 -13.10 9.70 -3.35
N ARG A 96 -11.86 10.16 -3.49
CA ARG A 96 -10.83 9.60 -4.36
C ARG A 96 -9.62 9.18 -3.55
N MET A 97 -9.01 8.07 -3.96
CA MET A 97 -7.77 7.54 -3.41
C MET A 97 -6.69 7.59 -4.48
N LYS A 98 -5.49 7.93 -4.08
CA LYS A 98 -4.30 7.99 -4.92
C LYS A 98 -3.28 6.94 -4.48
N SER A 99 -2.43 6.56 -5.42
CA SER A 99 -1.28 5.72 -5.16
C SER A 99 0.00 6.50 -5.41
N THR A 100 0.93 6.44 -4.46
CA THR A 100 2.17 7.21 -4.50
C THR A 100 3.34 6.36 -4.03
N LEU A 101 4.44 6.40 -4.78
CA LEU A 101 5.71 5.81 -4.40
C LEU A 101 6.67 6.91 -4.00
N HIS A 102 7.10 6.85 -2.73
CA HIS A 102 8.12 7.68 -2.15
C HIS A 102 9.41 6.88 -2.00
N GLY A 103 10.51 7.38 -2.54
CA GLY A 103 11.82 6.72 -2.46
C GLY A 103 12.78 7.25 -3.50
N ASN A 104 13.81 6.45 -3.83
CA ASN A 104 14.80 6.82 -4.86
C ASN A 104 14.16 7.01 -6.24
N ILE A 105 13.08 6.28 -6.50
CA ILE A 105 12.19 6.50 -7.63
C ILE A 105 10.91 7.05 -7.03
N ALA A 106 10.66 8.35 -7.25
CA ALA A 106 9.38 8.95 -6.94
C ALA A 106 8.44 8.70 -8.11
N GLY A 107 7.24 8.20 -7.83
CA GLY A 107 6.22 7.95 -8.84
C GLY A 107 4.84 8.21 -8.25
N GLY A 108 3.96 8.82 -9.04
CA GLY A 108 2.56 8.98 -8.68
C GLY A 108 1.68 8.60 -9.85
N ASP A 109 0.52 8.01 -9.56
CA ASP A 109 -0.48 7.81 -10.59
C ASP A 109 -1.32 9.10 -10.78
N SER A 110 -1.42 9.54 -12.03
CA SER A 110 -2.27 10.68 -12.39
C SER A 110 -3.76 10.33 -12.30
N ASP A 111 -4.13 9.04 -12.34
CA ASP A 111 -5.49 8.54 -12.14
C ASP A 111 -5.80 8.25 -10.65
N TYR A 112 -7.04 7.94 -10.33
CA TYR A 112 -7.50 7.69 -8.97
C TYR A 112 -8.43 6.49 -8.88
N PHE A 113 -8.47 5.87 -7.70
CA PHE A 113 -9.48 4.89 -7.34
C PHE A 113 -10.63 5.57 -6.60
N ALA A 114 -11.87 5.15 -6.85
CA ALA A 114 -13.01 5.64 -6.06
C ALA A 114 -12.94 5.08 -4.63
N ARG A 115 -13.05 5.97 -3.63
CA ARG A 115 -13.02 5.61 -2.21
C ARG A 115 -14.25 4.77 -1.84
N PRO A 116 -14.09 3.57 -1.29
CA PRO A 116 -15.20 2.69 -0.93
C PRO A 116 -15.80 3.11 0.42
N THR A 117 -16.73 4.06 0.43
CA THR A 117 -17.33 4.58 1.69
C THR A 117 -18.60 3.83 2.13
N THR A 118 -19.30 3.16 1.21
CA THR A 118 -20.62 2.55 1.50
C THR A 118 -20.62 1.02 1.51
N LYS A 119 -19.68 0.39 0.81
CA LYS A 119 -19.46 -1.07 0.78
C LYS A 119 -17.97 -1.36 0.71
N THR A 120 -17.58 -2.60 0.99
CA THR A 120 -16.20 -3.05 0.76
C THR A 120 -15.89 -3.05 -0.74
N MET A 121 -14.61 -2.89 -1.06
CA MET A 121 -14.03 -3.18 -2.37
C MET A 121 -12.91 -4.21 -2.21
N LYS A 122 -12.64 -4.96 -3.28
CA LYS A 122 -11.50 -5.85 -3.37
C LYS A 122 -10.43 -5.27 -4.28
N ALA A 123 -9.17 -5.43 -3.90
CA ALA A 123 -8.05 -4.98 -4.71
C ALA A 123 -6.83 -5.91 -4.56
N ALA A 124 -5.99 -5.93 -5.59
CA ALA A 124 -4.69 -6.57 -5.59
C ALA A 124 -3.57 -5.54 -5.73
N LEU A 125 -2.48 -5.78 -5.01
CA LEU A 125 -1.17 -5.17 -5.21
C LEU A 125 -0.18 -6.28 -5.59
N VAL A 126 0.43 -6.20 -6.75
CA VAL A 126 1.42 -7.19 -7.22
C VAL A 126 2.74 -6.49 -7.51
N LEU A 127 3.78 -6.89 -6.79
CA LEU A 127 5.17 -6.54 -7.04
C LEU A 127 5.75 -7.67 -7.88
N TYR A 128 6.08 -7.40 -9.13
CA TYR A 128 6.56 -8.42 -10.06
C TYR A 128 7.43 -7.82 -11.16
N ASN A 129 8.57 -8.45 -11.46
CA ASN A 129 9.49 -8.05 -12.54
C ASN A 129 9.78 -6.53 -12.58
N ASN A 130 10.21 -5.94 -11.45
CA ASN A 130 10.48 -4.49 -11.32
C ASN A 130 9.29 -3.57 -11.65
N ASN A 131 8.07 -4.07 -11.50
CA ASN A 131 6.85 -3.27 -11.61
C ASN A 131 6.01 -3.43 -10.34
N ILE A 132 5.22 -2.40 -10.06
CA ILE A 132 4.16 -2.44 -9.06
C ILE A 132 2.83 -2.27 -9.80
N HIS A 133 1.96 -3.26 -9.64
CA HIS A 133 0.65 -3.32 -10.27
C HIS A 133 -0.41 -3.19 -9.19
N ILE A 134 -1.36 -2.27 -9.36
CA ILE A 134 -2.57 -2.18 -8.52
C ILE A 134 -3.78 -2.44 -9.41
N LYS A 135 -4.75 -3.22 -8.93
CA LYS A 135 -6.00 -3.50 -9.64
C LYS A 135 -7.17 -3.64 -8.67
N THR A 136 -8.27 -2.95 -8.95
CA THR A 136 -9.57 -3.26 -8.35
C THR A 136 -10.09 -4.58 -8.90
N LEU A 137 -10.54 -5.47 -8.02
CA LEU A 137 -11.04 -6.80 -8.34
C LEU A 137 -12.57 -6.82 -8.27
N ASP A 138 -13.17 -7.81 -8.91
CA ASP A 138 -14.61 -8.04 -8.83
C ASP A 138 -15.02 -8.46 -7.41
N ASP A 139 -16.21 -8.03 -6.96
CA ASP A 139 -16.71 -8.26 -5.59
C ASP A 139 -16.77 -9.77 -5.23
N ASP A 140 -16.96 -10.65 -6.22
CA ASP A 140 -17.05 -12.10 -6.08
C ASP A 140 -15.70 -12.83 -6.14
N THR A 141 -14.58 -12.10 -6.31
CA THR A 141 -13.23 -12.69 -6.31
C THR A 141 -12.97 -13.42 -4.99
N ASP A 142 -12.61 -14.71 -5.05
CA ASP A 142 -12.22 -15.51 -3.89
C ASP A 142 -10.69 -15.43 -3.68
N PHE A 143 -10.26 -15.10 -2.46
CA PHE A 143 -8.84 -15.04 -2.13
C PHE A 143 -8.26 -16.41 -1.78
N GLY A 144 -9.09 -17.37 -1.35
CA GLY A 144 -8.66 -18.70 -0.97
C GLY A 144 -7.46 -18.70 0.01
N SER A 145 -6.74 -19.83 0.04
CA SER A 145 -5.42 -19.94 0.70
C SER A 145 -4.26 -19.84 -0.28
N THR A 146 -4.55 -19.88 -1.57
CA THR A 146 -3.60 -19.81 -2.68
C THR A 146 -4.23 -19.05 -3.83
N MET A 147 -3.43 -18.30 -4.57
CA MET A 147 -3.82 -17.64 -5.82
C MET A 147 -3.12 -18.34 -6.98
N ASP A 148 -3.83 -18.61 -8.08
CA ASP A 148 -3.22 -19.19 -9.27
C ASP A 148 -2.33 -18.19 -10.01
N SER A 149 -1.36 -18.71 -10.78
CA SER A 149 -0.43 -17.89 -11.55
C SER A 149 -1.09 -17.11 -12.67
N ASP A 150 -2.22 -17.61 -13.17
CA ASP A 150 -2.94 -17.01 -14.30
C ASP A 150 -3.62 -15.72 -13.86
N THR A 151 -4.22 -15.71 -12.67
CA THR A 151 -4.78 -14.52 -12.00
C THR A 151 -3.71 -13.46 -11.79
N ILE A 152 -2.51 -13.85 -11.32
CA ILE A 152 -1.39 -12.90 -11.17
C ILE A 152 -0.98 -12.32 -12.53
N SER A 153 -0.91 -13.16 -13.56
CA SER A 153 -0.55 -12.75 -14.92
C SER A 153 -1.61 -11.82 -15.53
N ASP A 154 -2.88 -12.07 -15.27
CA ASP A 154 -4.03 -11.28 -15.71
C ASP A 154 -4.05 -9.92 -15.03
N ILE A 155 -3.77 -9.86 -13.72
CA ILE A 155 -3.58 -8.60 -12.99
C ILE A 155 -2.47 -7.79 -13.68
N CYS A 156 -1.28 -8.35 -13.81
CA CYS A 156 -0.13 -7.65 -14.41
C CYS A 156 -0.46 -7.14 -15.82
N SER A 157 -1.05 -7.98 -16.66
CA SER A 157 -1.41 -7.65 -18.05
C SER A 157 -2.45 -6.53 -18.13
N SER A 158 -3.46 -6.53 -17.26
CA SER A 158 -4.52 -5.52 -17.27
C SER A 158 -4.03 -4.11 -16.93
N THR A 159 -3.02 -3.99 -16.07
CA THR A 159 -2.46 -2.68 -15.70
C THR A 159 -1.64 -2.02 -16.81
N LEU A 160 -1.29 -2.75 -17.88
CA LEU A 160 -0.54 -2.16 -19.00
C LEU A 160 -1.34 -1.07 -19.74
N THR A 161 -2.67 -1.04 -19.56
CA THR A 161 -3.55 0.03 -20.02
C THR A 161 -4.17 0.71 -18.82
N GLN A 162 -3.77 1.96 -18.54
CA GLN A 162 -4.22 2.69 -17.35
C GLN A 162 -5.72 3.04 -17.44
N THR A 163 -6.43 2.86 -16.33
CA THR A 163 -7.84 3.21 -16.10
C THR A 163 -8.01 3.60 -14.64
N ASN A 164 -9.17 4.13 -14.26
CA ASN A 164 -9.52 4.44 -12.87
C ASN A 164 -9.76 3.21 -11.96
N THR A 165 -9.33 2.03 -12.41
CA THR A 165 -9.41 0.75 -11.69
C THR A 165 -8.08 0.01 -11.67
N VAL A 166 -7.02 0.58 -12.25
CA VAL A 166 -5.67 0.01 -12.25
C VAL A 166 -4.61 1.10 -12.15
N SER A 167 -3.45 0.74 -11.60
CA SER A 167 -2.25 1.59 -11.62
C SER A 167 -1.02 0.75 -11.96
N LEU A 168 -0.07 1.33 -12.70
CA LEU A 168 1.23 0.73 -12.98
C LEU A 168 2.37 1.68 -12.61
N PHE A 169 3.28 1.21 -11.76
CA PHE A 169 4.55 1.89 -11.46
C PHE A 169 5.69 1.05 -12.04
N ALA A 170 6.31 1.55 -13.11
CA ALA A 170 7.50 0.94 -13.70
C ALA A 170 8.75 1.40 -12.94
N LEU A 171 9.41 0.49 -12.23
CA LEU A 171 10.57 0.79 -11.38
C LEU A 171 11.91 0.70 -12.12
N SER A 172 11.89 0.27 -13.38
CA SER A 172 13.05 0.29 -14.27
C SER A 172 12.65 0.79 -15.64
N SER A 173 13.36 1.82 -16.11
CA SER A 173 13.47 2.20 -17.53
C SER A 173 14.81 1.76 -18.08
#